data_AF-A0A914LT98-F1
#
_entry.id   AF-A0A914LT98-F1
#
_cell.length_a   1.000
_cell.length_b   1.000
_cell.length_c   1.000
_cell.angle_alpha   90.00
_cell.angle_beta   90.00
_cell.angle_gamma   90.00
#
_symmetry.space_group_name_H-M   'P 1'
#
loop_
_entity.id
_entity.type
_entity.pdbx_description
1 polymer ?
#
loop_
_entity_poly.entity_id
_entity_poly.type
_entity_poly.pdbx_seq_one_letter_code
_entity_poly.pdbx_strand_id
1 'polypeptide(L)'
;MEPFNRVKLEEEEYVLLKAIIYSHMVTNGLSQNGQKILLAEAEKYSGILLKVLQNNNGPIPGARRYTELLQLIEFCFNCAKYHSLQLNYIAFVHDRGQFHNVMPKALADLCLQINVKLPELEQL
;
A
#
# COMPACT_ATOMS: atom_id res chain seq x y z
N MET A 1 -10.94 9.72 0.16
CA MET A 1 -10.55 10.49 -1.04
C MET A 1 -10.00 11.87 -0.70
N GLU A 2 -10.45 12.54 0.37
CA GLU A 2 -9.97 13.87 0.80
C GLU A 2 -8.45 14.09 0.73
N PRO A 3 -7.56 13.19 1.22
CA PRO A 3 -6.12 13.41 1.13
C PRO A 3 -5.59 13.51 -0.30
N PHE A 4 -6.08 12.67 -1.21
CA PHE A 4 -5.71 12.71 -2.63
C PHE A 4 -6.23 13.98 -3.31
N ASN A 5 -7.46 14.38 -3.01
CA ASN A 5 -8.08 15.57 -3.60
C ASN A 5 -7.35 16.86 -3.19
N ARG A 6 -6.82 16.91 -1.96
CA ARG A 6 -6.05 18.05 -1.43
C ARG A 6 -4.66 18.14 -2.05
N VAL A 7 -4.00 17.00 -2.25
CA VAL A 7 -2.64 16.95 -2.78
C VAL A 7 -2.59 17.38 -4.26
N LYS A 8 -3.69 17.21 -5.02
CA LYS A 8 -3.78 17.58 -6.45
C LYS A 8 -2.61 17.00 -7.24
N LEU A 9 -2.59 15.67 -7.39
CA LEU A 9 -1.51 14.98 -8.09
C LEU A 9 -1.53 15.30 -9.58
N GLU A 10 -0.36 15.61 -10.12
CA GLU A 10 -0.10 15.58 -11.56
C GLU A 10 -0.06 14.12 -12.04
N GLU A 11 -0.19 13.88 -13.35
CA GLU A 11 -0.23 12.53 -13.91
C GLU A 11 1.10 11.79 -13.68
N GLU A 12 2.23 12.47 -13.87
CA GLU A 12 3.56 11.90 -13.67
C GLU A 12 3.80 11.55 -12.20
N GLU A 13 3.37 12.42 -11.27
CA GLU A 13 3.42 12.16 -9.84
C GLU A 13 2.61 10.89 -9.53
N TYR A 14 1.37 10.81 -10.02
CA TYR A 14 0.48 9.68 -9.76
C TYR A 14 1.06 8.33 -10.22
N VAL A 15 1.63 8.28 -11.43
CA VAL A 15 2.22 7.05 -11.96
C VAL A 15 3.46 6.64 -11.14
N LEU A 16 4.31 7.59 -10.77
CA LEU A 16 5.50 7.32 -9.95
C LEU A 16 5.13 6.88 -8.53
N LEU A 17 4.11 7.49 -7.90
CA LEU A 17 3.59 7.02 -6.62
C LEU A 17 3.11 5.57 -6.70
N LYS A 18 2.36 5.22 -7.76
CA LYS A 18 1.92 3.83 -7.97
C LYS A 18 3.09 2.87 -8.12
N ALA A 19 4.12 3.25 -8.88
CA ALA A 19 5.31 2.43 -9.05
C ALA A 19 6.02 2.18 -7.71
N ILE A 20 6.13 3.21 -6.86
CA ILE A 20 6.71 3.08 -5.51
C ILE A 20 5.85 2.16 -4.63
N ILE A 21 4.52 2.35 -4.61
CA ILE A 21 3.60 1.54 -3.82
C ILE A 21 3.64 0.06 -4.24
N TYR A 22 3.66 -0.23 -5.55
CA TYR A 22 3.73 -1.60 -6.06
C TYR A 22 5.11 -2.25 -5.88
N SER A 23 6.15 -1.44 -5.70
CA SER A 23 7.51 -1.90 -5.38
C SER A 23 7.73 -2.11 -3.88
N HIS A 24 6.66 -2.17 -3.08
CA HIS A 24 6.78 -2.37 -1.64
C HIS A 24 7.28 -3.78 -1.31
N MET A 25 8.47 -3.86 -0.71
CA MET A 25 9.15 -5.13 -0.41
C MET A 25 8.56 -5.90 0.78
N VAL A 26 7.82 -5.24 1.68
CA VAL A 26 7.30 -5.86 2.91
C VAL A 26 5.95 -6.51 2.62
N THR A 27 5.99 -7.63 1.91
CA THR A 27 4.82 -8.46 1.61
C THR A 27 5.09 -9.91 1.95
N ASN A 28 4.12 -10.56 2.59
CA ASN A 28 4.22 -11.97 2.97
C ASN A 28 4.39 -12.86 1.73
N GLY A 29 5.23 -13.89 1.83
CA GLY A 29 5.46 -14.85 0.75
C GLY A 29 6.53 -14.46 -0.28
N LEU A 30 7.18 -13.30 -0.14
CA LEU A 30 8.32 -12.93 -0.97
C LEU A 30 9.62 -13.59 -0.52
N SER A 31 10.41 -14.08 -1.48
CA SER A 31 11.78 -14.52 -1.22
C SER A 31 12.69 -13.33 -0.90
N GLN A 32 13.82 -13.57 -0.21
CA GLN A 32 14.82 -12.53 0.05
C GLN A 32 15.32 -11.86 -1.24
N ASN A 33 15.46 -12.62 -2.32
CA ASN A 33 15.84 -12.05 -3.62
C ASN A 33 14.74 -11.14 -4.19
N GLY A 34 13.48 -11.56 -4.10
CA GLY A 34 12.34 -10.73 -4.51
C GLY A 34 12.26 -9.42 -3.72
N GLN A 35 12.48 -9.48 -2.40
CA GLN A 35 12.53 -8.30 -1.55
C GLN A 35 13.62 -7.31 -2.00
N LYS A 36 14.82 -7.80 -2.35
CA LYS A 36 15.91 -6.97 -2.87
C LYS A 36 15.57 -6.30 -4.20
N ILE A 37 14.94 -7.04 -5.12
CA ILE A 37 14.51 -6.50 -6.42
C ILE A 37 13.47 -5.38 -6.22
N LEU A 38 12.47 -5.61 -5.37
CA LEU A 38 11.43 -4.61 -5.10
C LEU A 38 12.00 -3.38 -4.39
N LEU A 39 12.92 -3.55 -3.43
CA LEU A 39 13.59 -2.42 -2.79
C LEU A 39 14.36 -1.57 -3.82
N ALA A 40 15.12 -2.20 -4.71
CA ALA A 40 15.88 -1.50 -5.74
C ALA A 40 14.96 -0.70 -6.70
N GLU A 41 13.82 -1.27 -7.09
CA GLU A 41 12.83 -0.56 -7.91
C GLU A 41 12.16 0.59 -7.12
N ALA A 42 11.82 0.39 -5.85
CA ALA A 42 11.26 1.44 -5.00
C ALA A 42 12.22 2.63 -4.85
N GLU A 43 13.51 2.37 -4.61
CA GLU A 43 14.56 3.39 -4.52
C GLU A 43 14.75 4.14 -5.84
N LYS A 44 14.74 3.42 -6.96
CA LYS A 44 14.84 3.99 -8.31
C LYS A 44 13.68 4.94 -8.61
N TYR A 45 12.43 4.50 -8.41
CA TYR A 45 11.27 5.36 -8.66
C TYR A 45 11.19 6.54 -7.69
N SER A 46 11.59 6.34 -6.43
CA SER A 46 11.71 7.42 -5.44
C SER A 46 12.72 8.48 -5.88
N GLY A 47 13.89 8.06 -6.38
CA GLY A 47 14.90 8.97 -6.91
C GLY A 47 14.46 9.70 -8.18
N ILE A 48 13.71 9.04 -9.07
CA ILE A 48 13.11 9.68 -10.25
C ILE A 48 12.09 10.73 -9.83
N LEU A 49 11.19 10.40 -8.90
CA LEU A 49 10.17 11.31 -8.39
C LEU A 49 10.80 12.57 -7.79
N LEU A 50 11.81 12.42 -6.91
CA LEU A 50 12.49 13.57 -6.32
C LEU A 50 13.12 14.47 -7.40
N LYS A 51 13.78 13.90 -8.41
CA LYS A 51 14.38 14.66 -9.51
C LYS A 51 13.34 15.41 -10.34
N VAL A 52 12.23 14.75 -10.69
CA VAL A 52 11.13 15.38 -11.45
C VAL A 52 10.59 16.59 -10.67
N LEU A 53 10.31 16.43 -9.39
CA LEU A 53 9.81 17.50 -8.54
C LEU A 53 10.81 18.65 -8.36
N GLN A 54 12.10 18.34 -8.19
CA GLN A 54 13.13 19.36 -8.09
C GLN A 54 13.37 20.11 -9.40
N ASN A 55 13.22 19.44 -10.55
CA ASN A 55 13.30 20.08 -11.86
C ASN A 55 12.12 21.01 -12.13
N ASN A 56 10.91 20.60 -11.73
CA ASN A 56 9.69 21.37 -11.98
C ASN A 56 9.49 22.54 -11.00
N ASN A 57 9.85 22.34 -9.73
CA ASN A 57 9.52 23.29 -8.65
C ASN A 57 10.77 23.91 -7.99
N GLY A 58 11.96 23.51 -8.40
CA GLY A 58 13.23 23.89 -7.78
C GLY A 58 13.64 22.98 -6.60
N PRO A 59 14.89 23.07 -6.12
CA PRO A 59 15.45 22.10 -5.17
C PRO A 59 14.69 21.99 -3.84
N ILE A 60 14.36 23.13 -3.23
CA ILE A 60 13.69 23.19 -1.92
C ILE A 60 12.19 22.92 -2.05
N PRO A 61 11.43 23.60 -2.93
CA PRO A 61 9.99 23.34 -3.05
C PRO A 61 9.70 21.92 -3.57
N GLY A 62 10.54 21.40 -4.48
CA GLY A 62 10.44 20.02 -4.96
C GLY A 62 10.67 18.98 -3.85
N ALA A 63 11.65 19.20 -2.96
CA ALA A 63 11.88 18.34 -1.80
C ALA A 63 10.72 18.40 -0.78
N ARG A 64 10.11 19.57 -0.59
CA ARG A 64 8.89 19.71 0.23
C ARG A 64 7.74 18.90 -0.37
N ARG A 65 7.49 19.08 -1.67
CA ARG A 65 6.46 18.32 -2.40
C ARG A 65 6.70 16.82 -2.31
N TYR A 66 7.94 16.37 -2.47
CA TYR A 66 8.31 14.96 -2.32
C TYR A 66 7.89 14.40 -0.94
N THR A 67 8.15 15.15 0.13
CA THR A 67 7.72 14.76 1.48
C THR A 67 6.20 14.65 1.60
N GLU A 68 5.43 15.58 1.01
CA GLU A 68 3.96 15.50 0.99
C GLU A 68 3.46 14.24 0.26
N LEU A 69 4.12 13.86 -0.84
CA LEU A 69 3.78 12.65 -1.59
C LEU A 69 4.13 11.37 -0.81
N LEU A 70 5.23 11.35 -0.06
CA LEU A 70 5.56 10.22 0.82
C LEU A 70 4.52 10.04 1.94
N GLN A 71 4.01 11.14 2.51
CA GLN A 71 2.92 11.07 3.49
C GLN A 71 1.64 10.49 2.90
N LEU A 72 1.36 10.76 1.62
CA LEU A 72 0.24 10.16 0.91
C LEU A 72 0.42 8.64 0.71
N ILE A 73 1.66 8.19 0.43
CA ILE A 73 1.99 6.76 0.36
C ILE A 73 1.76 6.09 1.72
N GLU A 74 2.23 6.69 2.82
CA GLU A 74 1.99 6.18 4.17
C GLU A 74 0.50 6.08 4.49
N PHE A 75 -0.28 7.11 4.13
CA PHE A 75 -1.73 7.09 4.26
C PHE A 75 -2.35 5.90 3.50
N CYS A 76 -1.88 5.58 2.29
CA CYS A 76 -2.34 4.41 1.54
C CYS A 76 -2.11 3.10 2.30
N PHE A 77 -0.91 2.90 2.84
CA PHE A 77 -0.58 1.69 3.59
C PHE A 77 -1.43 1.55 4.86
N ASN A 78 -1.67 2.67 5.56
CA ASN A 78 -2.55 2.68 6.73
C ASN A 78 -4.00 2.32 6.34
N CYS A 79 -4.55 2.91 5.28
CA CYS A 79 -5.86 2.53 4.77
C CYS A 79 -5.93 1.05 4.36
N ALA A 80 -4.92 0.52 3.69
CA ALA A 80 -4.86 -0.88 3.30
C ALA A 80 -4.87 -1.80 4.53
N LYS A 81 -4.12 -1.45 5.58
CA LYS A 81 -4.11 -2.18 6.86
C LYS A 81 -5.50 -2.21 7.50
N TYR A 82 -6.16 -1.06 7.63
CA TYR A 82 -7.49 -0.99 8.25
C TYR A 82 -8.55 -1.74 7.44
N HIS A 83 -8.55 -1.60 6.11
CA HIS A 83 -9.46 -2.36 5.26
C HIS A 83 -9.21 -3.87 5.34
N SER A 84 -7.95 -4.32 5.37
CA SER A 84 -7.63 -5.73 5.55
C SER A 84 -8.17 -6.28 6.88
N LEU A 85 -7.99 -5.53 7.98
CA LEU A 85 -8.54 -5.90 9.29
C LEU A 85 -10.08 -5.98 9.27
N GLN A 86 -10.73 -5.00 8.65
CA GLN A 86 -12.20 -4.98 8.54
C GLN A 86 -12.71 -6.17 7.71
N LEU A 87 -12.08 -6.46 6.57
CA LEU A 87 -12.45 -7.59 5.72
C LEU A 87 -12.25 -8.92 6.44
N ASN A 88 -11.15 -9.09 7.18
CA ASN A 88 -10.92 -10.26 8.02
C ASN A 88 -11.99 -10.40 9.11
N TYR A 89 -12.35 -9.32 9.80
CA TYR A 89 -13.43 -9.34 10.79
C TYR A 89 -14.76 -9.81 10.18
N ILE A 90 -15.11 -9.29 8.99
CA ILE A 90 -16.34 -9.70 8.30
C ILE A 90 -16.27 -11.19 7.93
N ALA A 91 -15.15 -11.64 7.36
CA ALA A 91 -14.97 -13.01 6.88
C ALA A 91 -15.00 -14.06 8.01
N PHE A 92 -14.37 -13.76 9.14
CA PHE A 92 -14.12 -14.75 10.20
C PHE A 92 -15.06 -14.63 11.40
N VAL A 93 -15.59 -13.42 11.68
CA VAL A 93 -16.41 -13.16 12.87
C VAL A 93 -17.86 -12.88 12.50
N HIS A 94 -18.13 -11.90 11.64
CA HIS A 94 -19.49 -11.45 11.37
C HIS A 94 -20.28 -12.41 10.47
N ASP A 95 -19.70 -12.85 9.36
CA ASP A 95 -20.39 -13.58 8.28
C ASP A 95 -19.74 -14.93 7.97
N ARG A 96 -19.42 -15.66 9.04
CA ARG A 96 -18.67 -16.91 8.99
C ARG A 96 -19.38 -17.94 8.10
N GLY A 97 -18.73 -18.37 7.03
CA GLY A 97 -19.25 -19.37 6.08
C GLY A 97 -20.15 -18.81 4.96
N GLN A 98 -20.49 -17.53 5.00
CA GLN A 98 -21.30 -16.85 3.97
C GLN A 98 -20.49 -15.79 3.20
N PHE A 99 -19.33 -15.38 3.72
CA PHE A 99 -18.45 -14.40 3.10
C PHE A 99 -18.15 -14.66 1.61
N HIS A 100 -17.94 -15.93 1.23
CA HIS A 100 -17.65 -16.34 -0.14
C HIS A 100 -18.83 -16.13 -1.12
N ASN A 101 -20.05 -16.04 -0.59
CA ASN A 101 -21.27 -15.88 -1.38
C ASN A 101 -21.52 -14.42 -1.78
N VAL A 102 -20.95 -13.47 -1.03
CA VAL A 102 -21.14 -12.02 -1.21
C VAL A 102 -19.88 -11.35 -1.77
N MET A 103 -18.70 -11.87 -1.43
CA MET A 103 -17.42 -11.30 -1.82
C MET A 103 -16.93 -11.87 -3.16
N PRO A 104 -16.49 -11.04 -4.13
CA PRO A 104 -15.83 -11.52 -5.34
C PRO A 104 -14.66 -12.46 -5.02
N LYS A 105 -14.55 -13.56 -5.76
CA LYS A 105 -13.59 -14.63 -5.49
C LYS A 105 -12.16 -14.13 -5.24
N ALA A 106 -11.64 -13.23 -6.08
CA ALA A 106 -10.28 -12.71 -5.93
C ALA A 106 -10.06 -11.96 -4.60
N LEU A 107 -11.08 -11.23 -4.10
CA LEU A 107 -11.01 -10.55 -2.81
C LEU A 107 -11.20 -11.52 -1.66
N ALA A 108 -12.07 -12.53 -1.81
CA ALA A 108 -12.22 -13.59 -0.82
C ALA A 108 -10.91 -14.37 -0.64
N ASP A 109 -10.27 -14.76 -1.74
CA ASP A 109 -8.98 -15.44 -1.74
C ASP A 109 -7.91 -14.58 -1.04
N LEU A 110 -7.87 -13.26 -1.33
CA LEU A 110 -6.94 -12.34 -0.68
C LEU A 110 -7.12 -12.28 0.85
N CYS A 111 -8.36 -12.29 1.34
CA CYS A 111 -8.65 -12.22 2.79
C CYS A 111 -8.34 -13.54 3.49
N LEU A 112 -8.64 -14.67 2.85
CA LEU A 112 -8.53 -16.01 3.43
C LEU A 112 -7.12 -16.60 3.31
N GLN A 113 -6.31 -16.14 2.35
CA GLN A 113 -4.89 -16.49 2.24
C GLN A 113 -4.05 -15.93 3.38
N ILE A 114 -4.52 -14.88 4.05
CA ILE A 114 -3.89 -14.39 5.28
C ILE A 114 -4.27 -15.35 6.41
N ASN A 115 -3.62 -16.51 6.43
CA ASN A 115 -3.42 -17.28 7.66
C ASN A 115 -2.51 -16.42 8.57
N VAL A 116 -3.05 -15.34 9.13
CA VAL A 116 -2.49 -14.78 10.36
C VAL A 116 -2.67 -15.92 11.35
N LYS A 117 -1.59 -16.66 11.63
CA LYS A 117 -1.48 -17.29 12.94
C LYS A 117 -1.51 -16.11 13.91
N LEU A 118 -2.71 -15.72 14.35
CA LEU A 118 -2.89 -14.86 15.50
C LEU A 118 -2.29 -15.67 16.66
N PRO A 119 -1.11 -15.33 17.18
CA PRO A 119 -0.77 -15.81 18.50
C PRO A 119 -1.83 -15.17 19.41
N GLU A 120 -2.45 -15.96 20.28
CA GLU A 120 -3.34 -15.47 21.35
C GLU A 120 -4.83 -15.24 21.00
N LEU A 121 -5.49 -16.21 20.35
CA LEU A 121 -6.94 -16.40 20.54
C LEU A 121 -7.36 -17.87 20.77
N GLU A 122 -6.41 -18.79 20.99
CA GLU A 122 -6.71 -20.19 21.37
C GLU A 122 -6.90 -20.38 22.89
N GLN A 123 -7.06 -19.30 23.67
CA GLN A 123 -7.36 -19.38 25.10
C GLN A 123 -8.39 -18.34 25.51
N LEU A 124 -9.65 -18.54 25.13
CA LEU A 124 -10.84 -18.06 25.83
C LEU A 124 -11.98 -19.06 25.66
#